data_AF-A0A661IS49-F1
#
_entry.id   AF-A0A661IS49-F1
#
_cell.length_a   1.000
_cell.length_b   1.000
_cell.length_c   1.000
_cell.angle_alpha   90.00
_cell.angle_beta   90.00
_cell.angle_gamma   90.00
#
_symmetry.space_group_name_H-M   'P 1'
#
loop_
_entity.id
_entity.type
_entity.pdbx_description
1 polymer ?
#
loop_
_entity_poly.entity_id
_entity_poly.type
_entity_poly.pdbx_seq_one_letter_code
_entity_poly.pdbx_strand_id
1 'polypeptide(L)'
;MPEINSFLNASFVGVKDEAEQIAKQFFDMGVKNVLIKGGHSLDKNEATDYLVLDSFEVHSFTTPRVNTSHTHGTGCLLSSAIATNLAKEESLKNSVALAKEFLYERLKLSSSLKFNYVDENVVRKEPLI
;
A
#
# COMPACT_ATOMS: atom_id res chain seq x y z
N MET A 1 5.37 7.19 7.69
CA MET A 1 4.89 7.18 6.28
C MET A 1 5.82 8.01 5.40
N PRO A 2 6.91 7.45 4.86
CA PRO A 2 7.98 8.24 4.23
C PRO A 2 7.51 9.12 3.07
N GLU A 3 6.75 8.55 2.13
CA GLU A 3 6.33 9.26 0.91
C GLU A 3 5.35 10.39 1.22
N ILE A 4 4.37 10.14 2.10
CA ILE A 4 3.39 11.15 2.52
C ILE A 4 4.08 12.26 3.30
N ASN A 5 4.94 11.91 4.26
CA ASN A 5 5.64 12.89 5.09
C ASN A 5 6.58 13.76 4.26
N SER A 6 7.26 13.19 3.26
CA SER A 6 8.09 13.95 2.33
C SER A 6 7.26 14.87 1.42
N PHE A 7 6.12 14.40 0.91
CA PHE A 7 5.30 15.18 -0.02
C PHE A 7 4.56 16.33 0.68
N LEU A 8 4.03 16.08 1.87
CA LEU A 8 3.23 17.04 2.64
C LEU A 8 4.04 17.86 3.66
N ASN A 9 5.36 17.62 3.77
CA ASN A 9 6.21 18.17 4.82
C ASN A 9 5.59 17.96 6.22
N ALA A 10 5.23 16.70 6.50
CA ALA A 10 4.44 16.30 7.67
C ALA A 10 5.14 15.19 8.48
N SER A 11 4.53 14.74 9.58
CA SER A 11 5.07 13.72 10.49
C SER A 11 4.02 12.69 10.89
N PHE A 12 3.28 12.16 9.91
CA PHE A 12 2.28 11.11 10.14
C PHE A 12 2.93 9.76 10.46
N VAL A 13 2.31 9.05 11.41
CA VAL A 13 2.74 7.73 11.88
C VAL A 13 1.95 6.59 11.24
N GLY A 14 0.88 6.88 10.49
CA GLY A 14 0.12 5.91 9.70
C GLY A 14 -0.95 5.18 10.50
N VAL A 15 -1.58 5.86 11.47
CA VAL A 15 -2.73 5.34 12.22
C VAL A 15 -4.05 5.77 11.57
N LYS A 16 -5.13 5.02 11.85
CA LYS A 16 -6.47 5.30 11.35
C LYS A 16 -6.89 6.76 11.56
N ASP A 17 -6.58 7.32 12.72
CA ASP A 17 -6.99 8.66 13.13
C ASP A 17 -6.35 9.77 12.28
N GLU A 18 -5.25 9.48 11.59
CA GLU A 18 -4.59 10.42 10.68
C GLU A 18 -5.14 10.35 9.25
N ALA A 19 -5.92 9.31 8.90
CA ALA A 19 -6.32 9.05 7.51
C ALA A 19 -7.13 10.22 6.92
N GLU A 20 -8.07 10.76 7.69
CA GLU A 20 -8.90 11.89 7.26
C GLU A 20 -8.05 13.16 7.07
N GLN A 21 -7.15 13.46 8.01
CA GLN A 21 -6.26 14.63 7.95
C GLN A 21 -5.31 14.56 6.75
N ILE A 22 -4.73 13.38 6.49
CA ILE A 22 -3.90 13.14 5.31
C ILE A 22 -4.72 13.37 4.04
N ALA A 23 -5.90 12.75 3.94
CA ALA A 23 -6.75 12.84 2.76
C ALA A 23 -7.21 14.27 2.50
N LYS A 24 -7.55 15.03 3.54
CA LYS A 24 -7.93 16.44 3.44
C LYS A 24 -6.87 17.26 2.70
N GLN A 25 -5.59 17.06 3.01
CA GLN A 25 -4.52 17.81 2.34
C GLN A 25 -4.46 17.54 0.83
N PHE A 26 -4.75 16.31 0.40
CA PHE A 26 -4.84 15.97 -1.03
C PHE A 26 -6.15 16.46 -1.66
N PHE A 27 -7.27 16.46 -0.93
CA PHE A 27 -8.54 17.01 -1.42
C PHE A 27 -8.45 18.51 -1.65
N ASP A 28 -7.76 19.25 -0.78
CA ASP A 28 -7.46 20.67 -0.96
C ASP A 28 -6.61 20.93 -2.23
N MET A 29 -5.92 19.91 -2.76
CA MET A 29 -5.19 19.93 -4.04
C MET A 29 -6.02 19.45 -5.25
N GLY A 30 -7.29 19.10 -5.06
CA GLY A 30 -8.21 18.65 -6.12
C GLY A 30 -8.25 17.13 -6.36
N VAL A 31 -7.56 16.33 -5.55
CA VAL A 31 -7.69 14.86 -5.59
C VAL A 31 -9.10 14.47 -5.13
N LYS A 32 -9.68 13.44 -5.75
CA LYS A 32 -11.04 12.97 -5.41
C LYS A 32 -11.07 11.87 -4.36
N ASN A 33 -10.10 10.96 -4.39
CA ASN A 33 -10.04 9.84 -3.46
C ASN A 33 -8.59 9.54 -3.15
N VAL A 34 -8.29 9.15 -1.91
CA VAL A 34 -6.92 8.87 -1.46
C VAL A 34 -6.87 7.47 -0.85
N LEU A 35 -5.95 6.63 -1.34
CA LEU A 35 -5.64 5.35 -0.71
C LEU A 35 -4.32 5.48 0.06
N ILE A 36 -4.41 5.36 1.38
CA ILE A 36 -3.33 5.47 2.34
C ILE A 36 -2.89 4.06 2.73
N LYS A 37 -1.71 3.63 2.28
CA LYS A 37 -1.21 2.28 2.56
C LYS A 37 -0.74 2.14 4.01
N GLY A 38 -1.19 1.09 4.70
CA GLY A 38 -0.81 0.77 6.08
C GLY A 38 0.53 0.05 6.22
N GLY A 39 1.37 0.01 5.17
CA GLY A 39 2.68 -0.63 5.21
C GLY A 39 3.57 -0.21 6.39
N HIS A 40 3.27 0.92 7.04
CA HIS A 40 3.97 1.52 8.17
C HIS A 40 3.12 1.59 9.46
N SER A 41 2.00 0.86 9.56
CA SER A 41 1.18 0.80 10.77
C SER A 41 1.99 0.29 11.97
N LEU A 42 1.61 0.74 13.18
CA LEU A 42 2.19 0.27 14.44
C LEU A 42 1.91 -1.22 14.69
N ASP A 43 0.85 -1.77 14.09
CA ASP A 43 0.53 -3.19 14.16
C ASP A 43 1.45 -4.01 13.24
N LYS A 44 2.22 -4.92 13.85
CA LYS A 44 3.14 -5.81 13.14
C LYS A 44 2.49 -7.08 12.59
N ASN A 45 1.24 -7.37 12.96
CA ASN A 45 0.52 -8.57 12.55
C ASN A 45 -0.45 -8.30 11.39
N GLU A 46 -0.86 -7.05 11.19
CA GLU A 46 -1.81 -6.66 10.16
C GLU A 46 -1.23 -5.61 9.19
N ALA A 47 -1.83 -5.55 8.00
CA ALA A 47 -1.54 -4.52 7.01
C ALA A 47 -2.86 -3.89 6.55
N THR A 48 -3.21 -2.73 7.12
CA THR A 48 -4.50 -2.06 6.90
C THR A 48 -4.36 -0.85 6.00
N ASP A 49 -4.96 -0.87 4.81
CA ASP A 49 -5.00 0.30 3.93
C ASP A 49 -6.31 1.07 4.14
N TYR A 50 -6.26 2.40 4.07
CA TYR A 50 -7.42 3.27 4.24
C TYR A 50 -7.74 4.02 2.93
N LEU A 51 -8.90 3.74 2.34
CA LEU A 51 -9.45 4.54 1.25
C LEU A 51 -10.33 5.62 1.83
N VAL A 52 -10.01 6.88 1.55
CA VAL A 52 -10.82 8.03 1.91
C VAL A 52 -11.46 8.60 0.65
N LEU A 53 -12.78 8.70 0.64
CA LEU A 53 -13.56 9.31 -0.43
C LEU A 53 -13.68 10.82 -0.23
N ASP A 54 -14.00 11.58 -1.27
CA ASP A 54 -14.23 13.04 -1.16
C ASP A 54 -15.36 13.44 -0.20
N SER A 55 -16.27 12.50 0.08
CA SER A 55 -17.28 12.61 1.13
C SER A 55 -16.72 12.51 2.57
N PHE A 56 -15.40 12.32 2.71
CA PHE A 56 -14.70 11.94 3.95
C PHE A 56 -15.12 10.57 4.51
N GLU A 57 -15.81 9.74 3.72
CA GLU A 57 -16.05 8.34 4.08
C GLU A 57 -14.74 7.55 4.04
N VAL A 58 -14.46 6.81 5.12
CA VAL A 58 -13.23 6.01 5.27
C VAL A 58 -13.58 4.52 5.20
N HIS A 59 -12.96 3.82 4.24
CA HIS A 59 -12.99 2.38 4.14
C HIS A 59 -11.63 1.79 4.50
N SER A 60 -11.64 0.70 5.27
CA SER A 60 -10.41 -0.02 5.65
C SER A 60 -10.35 -1.38 4.97
N PHE A 61 -9.15 -1.77 4.56
CA PHE A 61 -8.87 -3.05 3.92
C PHE A 61 -7.69 -3.72 4.63
N THR A 62 -8.00 -4.75 5.40
CA THR A 62 -7.03 -5.41 6.28
C THR A 62 -6.72 -6.80 5.77
N THR A 63 -5.44 -7.15 5.76
CA THR A 63 -4.96 -8.53 5.58
C THR A 63 -3.92 -8.83 6.67
N PRO A 64 -3.67 -10.11 7.00
CA PRO A 64 -2.50 -10.48 7.77
C PRO A 64 -1.23 -9.94 7.11
N ARG A 65 -0.26 -9.52 7.92
CA ARG A 65 1.06 -9.12 7.44
C ARG A 65 1.87 -10.35 7.10
N VAL A 66 2.37 -10.41 5.87
CA VAL A 66 3.28 -11.47 5.42
C VAL A 66 4.71 -11.09 5.78
N ASN A 67 5.38 -11.91 6.59
CA ASN A 67 6.80 -11.74 6.88
C ASN A 67 7.63 -12.20 5.68
N THR A 68 8.17 -11.26 4.92
CA THR A 68 8.96 -11.53 3.71
C THR A 68 9.92 -10.37 3.41
N SER A 69 11.05 -10.67 2.77
CA SER A 69 11.96 -9.66 2.21
C SER A 69 11.54 -9.18 0.82
N HIS A 70 10.52 -9.81 0.22
CA HIS A 70 9.98 -9.46 -1.10
C HIS A 70 8.97 -8.31 -1.01
N THR A 71 9.40 -7.16 -0.51
CA THR A 71 8.55 -5.98 -0.28
C THR A 71 8.63 -4.94 -1.40
N HIS A 72 9.58 -5.09 -2.31
CA HIS A 72 9.78 -4.22 -3.47
C HIS A 72 8.67 -4.45 -4.51
N GLY A 73 8.25 -3.38 -5.20
CA GLY A 73 7.21 -3.46 -6.23
C GLY A 73 5.78 -3.65 -5.72
N THR A 74 5.58 -3.83 -4.41
CA THR A 74 4.24 -4.00 -3.80
C THR A 74 3.31 -2.82 -4.09
N GLY A 75 3.83 -1.59 -4.07
CA GLY A 75 3.08 -0.39 -4.45
C GLY A 75 2.63 -0.40 -5.91
N CYS A 76 3.54 -0.76 -6.84
CA CYS A 76 3.23 -0.85 -8.27
C CYS A 76 2.23 -1.96 -8.58
N LEU A 77 2.35 -3.11 -7.90
CA LEU A 77 1.39 -4.21 -8.02
C LEU A 77 0.00 -3.76 -7.56
N LEU A 78 -0.09 -3.11 -6.40
CA LEU A 78 -1.35 -2.63 -5.85
C LEU A 78 -2.02 -1.61 -6.78
N SER A 79 -1.30 -0.58 -7.21
CA SER A 79 -1.84 0.46 -8.11
C SER A 79 -2.28 -0.11 -9.46
N SER A 80 -1.48 -1.02 -10.04
CA SER A 80 -1.81 -1.67 -11.31
C SER A 80 -3.05 -2.57 -11.19
N ALA A 81 -3.19 -3.29 -10.08
CA ALA A 81 -4.37 -4.12 -9.82
C ALA A 81 -5.64 -3.28 -9.61
N ILE A 82 -5.55 -2.15 -8.92
CA ILE A 82 -6.66 -1.19 -8.78
C ILE A 82 -7.09 -0.68 -10.15
N ALA A 83 -6.14 -0.17 -10.95
CA ALA A 83 -6.42 0.34 -12.29
C ALA A 83 -7.05 -0.73 -13.20
N THR A 84 -6.59 -1.98 -13.10
CA THR A 84 -7.14 -3.10 -13.88
C THR A 84 -8.59 -3.40 -13.50
N ASN A 85 -8.93 -3.41 -12.20
CA ASN A 85 -10.31 -3.66 -11.78
C ASN A 85 -11.23 -2.49 -12.15
N LEU A 86 -10.77 -1.24 -12.03
CA LEU A 86 -11.51 -0.08 -12.51
C LEU A 86 -11.81 -0.15 -14.01
N ALA A 87 -10.83 -0.58 -14.82
CA ALA A 87 -11.02 -0.78 -16.26
C ALA A 87 -12.02 -1.90 -16.60
N LYS A 88 -12.29 -2.80 -15.64
CA LYS A 88 -13.34 -3.82 -15.73
C LYS A 88 -14.69 -3.35 -15.16
N GLU A 89 -14.85 -2.04 -14.96
CA GLU A 89 -16.08 -1.41 -14.44
C GLU A 89 -16.41 -1.77 -13.00
N GLU A 90 -15.44 -2.27 -12.23
CA GLU A 90 -15.62 -2.46 -10.79
C GLU A 90 -15.70 -1.11 -10.07
N SER A 91 -16.51 -1.04 -9.00
CA SER A 91 -16.51 0.14 -8.13
C SER A 91 -15.13 0.40 -7.54
N LEU A 92 -14.79 1.66 -7.21
CA LEU A 92 -13.51 1.99 -6.61
C LEU A 92 -13.23 1.19 -5.33
N LYS A 93 -14.22 1.10 -4.44
CA LYS A 93 -14.12 0.30 -3.20
C LYS A 93 -13.82 -1.16 -3.49
N ASN A 94 -14.53 -1.77 -4.46
CA ASN A 94 -14.29 -3.17 -4.82
C ASN A 94 -12.93 -3.36 -5.51
N SER A 95 -12.51 -2.42 -6.35
CA SER A 95 -11.21 -2.43 -7.02
C SER A 95 -10.06 -2.43 -6.01
N VAL A 96 -10.17 -1.63 -4.95
CA VAL A 96 -9.19 -1.60 -3.85
C VAL A 96 -9.24 -2.91 -3.05
N ALA A 97 -10.42 -3.44 -2.73
CA ALA A 97 -10.57 -4.71 -2.02
C ALA A 97 -9.90 -5.87 -2.79
N LEU A 98 -10.22 -6.01 -4.07
CA LEU A 98 -9.67 -7.05 -4.95
C LEU A 98 -8.15 -6.91 -5.11
N ALA A 99 -7.65 -5.68 -5.25
CA ALA A 99 -6.22 -5.42 -5.38
C ALA A 99 -5.46 -5.73 -4.08
N LYS A 100 -6.06 -5.44 -2.92
CA LYS A 100 -5.49 -5.75 -1.61
C LYS A 100 -5.35 -7.26 -1.41
N GLU A 101 -6.41 -8.01 -1.70
CA GLU A 101 -6.41 -9.48 -1.63
C GLU A 101 -5.39 -10.07 -2.60
N PHE A 102 -5.36 -9.56 -3.83
CA PHE A 102 -4.38 -9.98 -4.83
C PHE A 102 -2.94 -9.75 -4.36
N LEU A 103 -2.62 -8.59 -3.81
CA LEU A 103 -1.29 -8.30 -3.26
C LEU A 103 -0.93 -9.26 -2.13
N TYR A 104 -1.86 -9.52 -1.21
CA TYR A 104 -1.64 -10.43 -0.09
C TYR A 104 -1.32 -11.86 -0.55
N GLU A 105 -2.08 -12.41 -1.48
CA GLU A 105 -1.82 -13.74 -2.03
C GLU A 105 -0.49 -13.80 -2.81
N ARG A 106 -0.12 -12.74 -3.53
CA ARG A 106 1.18 -12.65 -4.20
C ARG A 106 2.34 -12.57 -3.21
N LEU A 107 2.18 -11.83 -2.11
CA LEU A 107 3.18 -11.79 -1.04
C LEU A 107 3.34 -13.17 -0.39
N LYS A 108 2.25 -13.87 -0.07
CA LYS A 108 2.28 -15.25 0.46
C LYS A 108 2.97 -16.22 -0.48
N LEU A 109 2.63 -16.18 -1.77
CA LEU A 109 3.27 -17.04 -2.75
C LEU A 109 4.77 -16.73 -2.85
N SER A 110 5.10 -15.44 -2.97
CA SER A 110 6.48 -15.00 -3.12
C SER A 110 7.35 -15.31 -1.89
N SER A 111 6.80 -15.33 -0.67
CA SER A 111 7.58 -15.62 0.54
C SER A 111 8.10 -17.05 0.58
N SER A 112 7.45 -17.97 -0.15
CA SER A 112 7.92 -19.34 -0.34
C SER A 112 8.98 -19.51 -1.44
N LEU A 113 9.14 -18.50 -2.31
CA LEU A 113 10.09 -18.56 -3.41
C LEU A 113 11.51 -18.32 -2.89
N LYS A 114 12.38 -19.31 -3.09
CA LYS A 114 13.82 -19.16 -2.88
C LYS A 114 14.44 -18.87 -4.24
N PHE A 115 14.72 -17.61 -4.51
CA PHE A 115 15.52 -17.27 -5.67
C PHE A 115 17.00 -17.39 -5.34
N ASN A 116 17.71 -18.24 -6.08
CA ASN A 116 19.17 -18.33 -6.01
C ASN A 116 19.83 -17.19 -6.81
N TYR A 117 19.47 -15.93 -6.54
CA TYR A 117 20.15 -14.76 -7.13
C TYR A 117 21.49 -14.46 -6.44
N VAL A 118 22.21 -15.49 -6.01
CA VAL A 118 23.56 -15.37 -5.47
C VAL A 118 24.51 -15.79 -6.58
N ASP A 119 24.97 -14.81 -7.35
CA ASP A 119 26.34 -14.86 -7.83
C ASP A 119 27.16 -14.19 -6.73
N GLU A 120 28.06 -14.95 -6.09
CA GLU A 120 28.91 -14.47 -4.97
C GLU A 120 29.77 -13.26 -5.37
N ASN A 121 29.80 -12.89 -6.66
CA ASN A 121 30.59 -11.81 -7.23
C ASN A 121 29.82 -10.52 -7.52
N VAL A 122 28.49 -10.46 -7.30
CA VAL A 122 27.70 -9.26 -7.65
C VAL A 122 27.24 -8.54 -6.40
N VAL A 123 27.93 -7.45 -6.05
CA VAL A 123 27.49 -6.49 -5.03
C VAL A 123 26.11 -5.95 -5.42
N ARG A 124 25.08 -6.24 -4.60
CA ARG A 124 23.74 -5.65 -4.75
C ARG A 124 23.87 -4.13 -4.79
N LYS A 125 23.33 -3.50 -5.84
CA LYS A 125 23.36 -2.03 -6.00
C LYS A 125 22.36 -1.30 -5.09
N GLU A 126 21.34 -1.98 -4.58
CA GLU A 126 20.26 -1.33 -3.83
C GLU A 126 20.35 -1.66 -2.34
N PRO A 127 20.36 -0.63 -1.46
CA PRO A 127 20.36 -0.83 -0.02
C PRO A 127 19.04 -1.45 0.43
N LEU A 128 19.13 -2.39 1.37
CA LEU A 128 17.98 -2.83 2.17
C LEU A 128 17.65 -1.69 3.12
N ILE A 129 16.65 -0.88 2.78
CA ILE A 129 16.07 0.13 3.67
C ILE A 129 14.87 -0.50 4.40
#